data_AF-L1NS78-F1
#
_entry.id   AF-L1NS78-F1
#
_cell.length_a   1.000
_cell.length_b   1.000
_cell.length_c   1.000
_cell.angle_alpha   90.00
_cell.angle_beta   90.00
_cell.angle_gamma   90.00
#
_symmetry.space_group_name_H-M   'P 1'
#
loop_
_entity.id
_entity.type
_entity.pdbx_description
1 polymer ?
#
loop_
_entity_poly.entity_id
_entity_poly.type
_entity_poly.pdbx_seq_one_letter_code
_entity_poly.pdbx_strand_id
1 'polypeptide(L)'
;MSELVKITEQNGQRAVSARELHQFLEIGRDFSTWIKGRIEEYGFIEHQDFEVFTQFGENSIGGRPAKEYALTLDMAKELSMVEKTEKGKQARRYFIEMEKIATQAKTLPFNKNKELQAELFELIRNNLVKGDIVDIAKEKGLNKNTLKSVLYYGNYNDEIVKALYERALSNKNKLRSELQIMINELKR
;
A
#
# COMPACT_ATOMS: atom_id res chain seq x y z
N MET A 1 3.79 8.56 15.87
CA MET A 1 5.17 8.69 15.36
C MET A 1 5.33 10.10 14.81
N SER A 2 6.32 10.86 15.27
CA SER A 2 6.69 12.14 14.68
C SER A 2 7.49 11.90 13.39
N GLU A 3 7.21 12.65 12.34
CA GLU A 3 7.97 12.61 11.09
C GLU A 3 9.40 13.14 11.34
N LEU A 4 10.41 12.27 11.18
CA LEU A 4 11.81 12.62 11.46
C LEU A 4 12.52 13.25 10.25
N VAL A 5 12.12 12.85 9.05
CA VAL A 5 12.64 13.37 7.77
C VAL A 5 11.43 13.78 6.96
N LYS A 6 11.36 15.07 6.59
CA LYS A 6 10.26 15.62 5.81
C LYS A 6 10.35 15.11 4.38
N ILE A 7 9.27 14.48 3.91
CA ILE A 7 9.18 13.99 2.54
C ILE A 7 8.34 14.98 1.74
N THR A 8 8.92 15.51 0.66
CA THR A 8 8.25 16.41 -0.28
C THR A 8 7.98 15.68 -1.61
N GLU A 9 7.18 16.29 -2.47
CA GLU A 9 7.02 15.84 -3.86
C GLU A 9 7.80 16.76 -4.78
N GLN A 10 8.63 16.20 -5.65
CA GLN A 10 9.38 16.88 -6.70
C GLN A 10 9.17 16.09 -8.00
N ASN A 11 8.67 16.75 -9.05
CA ASN A 11 8.37 16.11 -10.35
C ASN A 11 7.50 14.84 -10.26
N GLY A 12 6.55 14.80 -9.32
CA GLY A 12 5.67 13.64 -9.10
C GLY A 12 6.32 12.47 -8.38
N GLN A 13 7.55 12.64 -7.89
CA GLN A 13 8.29 11.65 -7.11
C GLN A 13 8.51 12.14 -5.67
N ARG A 14 8.54 11.20 -4.73
CA ARG A 14 8.84 11.49 -3.33
C ARG A 14 10.33 11.81 -3.18
N ALA A 15 10.62 12.97 -2.62
CA ALA A 15 11.97 13.48 -2.47
C ALA A 15 12.23 13.97 -1.03
N VAL A 16 13.51 14.08 -0.69
CA VAL A 16 14.01 14.64 0.58
C VAL A 16 14.94 15.80 0.25
N SER A 17 14.78 16.93 0.93
CA SER A 17 15.74 18.03 0.82
C SER A 17 17.08 17.62 1.42
N ALA A 18 18.16 17.66 0.63
CA ALA A 18 19.49 17.34 1.12
C ALA A 18 19.92 18.28 2.26
N ARG A 19 19.48 19.54 2.24
CA ARG A 19 19.83 20.55 3.23
C ARG A 19 19.12 20.27 4.56
N GLU A 20 17.84 19.94 4.51
CA GLU A 20 17.11 19.54 5.71
C GLU A 20 17.68 18.23 6.29
N LEU A 21 18.05 17.27 5.42
CA LEU A 21 18.70 16.04 5.83
C LEU A 21 20.06 16.29 6.50
N HIS A 22 20.90 17.14 5.91
CA HIS A 22 22.20 17.53 6.48
C HIS A 22 22.06 18.13 7.88
N GLN A 23 21.10 19.05 8.04
CA GLN A 23 20.80 19.68 9.32
C GLN A 23 20.26 18.66 10.33
N PHE A 24 19.34 17.80 9.92
CA PHE A 24 18.77 16.76 10.78
C PHE A 24 19.84 15.77 11.24
N LEU A 25 20.79 15.41 10.37
CA LEU A 25 21.86 14.47 10.67
C LEU A 25 22.97 15.06 11.54
N GLU A 26 22.94 16.37 11.84
CA GLU A 26 23.91 17.10 12.67
C GLU A 26 25.36 16.98 12.14
N ILE A 27 25.51 17.10 10.81
CA ILE A 27 26.80 16.93 10.14
C ILE A 27 27.65 18.20 10.32
N GLY A 28 28.84 18.06 10.88
CA GLY A 28 29.74 19.19 11.16
C GLY A 28 30.44 19.79 9.94
N ARG A 29 30.53 19.05 8.82
CA ARG A 29 31.07 19.56 7.55
C ARG A 29 30.07 20.50 6.90
N ASP A 30 30.55 21.55 6.23
CA ASP A 30 29.66 22.45 5.48
C ASP A 30 28.87 21.68 4.41
N PHE A 31 27.62 22.12 4.19
CA PHE A 31 26.68 21.45 3.30
C PHE A 31 27.24 21.22 1.89
N SER A 32 27.92 22.21 1.30
CA SER A 32 28.38 22.15 -0.09
C SER A 32 29.50 21.14 -0.28
N THR A 33 30.47 21.12 0.64
CA THR A 33 31.56 20.14 0.62
C THR A 33 31.04 18.75 0.97
N TRP A 34 30.09 18.66 1.90
CA TRP A 34 29.47 17.40 2.28
C TRP A 34 28.75 16.74 1.10
N ILE A 35 27.77 17.42 0.50
CA ILE A 35 26.91 16.78 -0.52
C ILE A 35 27.71 16.38 -1.76
N LYS A 36 28.65 17.23 -2.21
CA LYS A 36 29.53 16.90 -3.35
C LYS A 36 30.43 15.71 -3.05
N GLY A 37 31.02 15.68 -1.85
CA GLY A 37 31.87 14.57 -1.42
C GLY A 37 31.10 13.26 -1.37
N ARG A 38 29.84 13.26 -0.90
CA ARG A 38 29.02 12.05 -0.87
C ARG A 38 28.54 11.61 -2.25
N ILE A 39 28.20 12.54 -3.13
CA ILE A 39 27.89 12.23 -4.53
C ILE A 39 29.06 11.52 -5.19
N GLU A 40 30.28 12.04 -5.02
CA GLU A 40 31.49 11.45 -5.59
C GLU A 40 31.86 10.11 -4.95
N GLU A 41 31.85 10.02 -3.61
CA GLU A 41 32.28 8.83 -2.87
C GLU A 41 31.38 7.61 -3.12
N TYR A 42 30.06 7.80 -3.22
CA TYR A 42 29.08 6.73 -3.40
C TYR A 42 28.59 6.60 -4.84
N GLY A 43 29.05 7.46 -5.76
CA GLY A 43 28.72 7.38 -7.17
C GLY A 43 27.27 7.70 -7.50
N PHE A 44 26.63 8.59 -6.76
CA PHE A 44 25.25 9.01 -7.02
C PHE A 44 25.14 9.76 -8.35
N ILE A 45 24.07 9.52 -9.09
CA ILE A 45 23.85 10.01 -10.46
C ILE A 45 22.74 11.06 -10.47
N GLU A 46 23.00 12.22 -11.06
CA GLU A 46 21.98 13.27 -11.26
C GLU A 46 20.86 12.76 -12.19
N HIS A 47 19.60 13.10 -11.87
CA HIS A 47 18.38 12.59 -12.49
C HIS A 47 18.04 11.11 -12.22
N GLN A 48 18.86 10.41 -11.44
CA GLN A 48 18.56 9.08 -10.93
C GLN A 48 18.40 9.10 -9.40
N ASP A 49 19.41 9.62 -8.70
CA ASP A 49 19.48 9.60 -7.24
C ASP A 49 19.13 10.96 -6.62
N PHE A 50 19.36 12.04 -7.38
CA PHE A 50 19.05 13.41 -6.97
C PHE A 50 18.81 14.34 -8.16
N GLU A 51 18.21 15.49 -7.90
CA GLU A 51 18.11 16.62 -8.83
C GLU A 51 18.72 17.88 -8.20
N VAL A 52 19.40 18.68 -9.02
CA VAL A 52 19.98 19.97 -8.60
C VAL A 52 19.11 21.10 -9.12
N PHE A 53 18.77 22.05 -8.25
CA PHE A 53 18.09 23.27 -8.64
C PHE A 53 18.70 24.46 -7.90
N THR A 54 18.61 25.63 -8.51
CA THR A 54 19.01 26.88 -7.87
C THR A 54 17.80 27.51 -7.19
N GLN A 55 17.97 27.99 -5.96
CA GLN A 55 16.94 28.79 -5.34
C GLN A 55 16.87 30.14 -6.08
N PHE A 56 15.84 30.32 -6.91
CA PHE A 56 15.56 31.58 -7.58
C PHE A 56 14.76 32.46 -6.63
N GLY A 57 15.40 33.49 -6.10
CA GLY A 57 14.79 34.57 -5.33
C GLY A 57 15.56 35.86 -5.58
N GLU A 58 14.95 37.01 -5.31
CA GLU A 58 15.67 38.29 -5.29
C GLU A 58 16.79 38.20 -4.24
N ASN A 59 18.02 37.98 -4.70
CA ASN A 59 19.21 38.10 -3.86
C ASN A 59 19.39 39.59 -3.53
N SER A 60 18.72 40.07 -2.49
CA SER A 60 18.78 41.46 -2.02
C SER A 60 20.19 41.93 -1.64
N ILE A 61 21.16 41.02 -1.57
CA ILE A 61 22.56 41.26 -1.17
C ILE A 61 23.55 41.01 -2.35
N GLY A 62 23.06 40.53 -3.51
CA GLY A 62 23.91 40.12 -4.64
C GLY A 62 24.68 38.81 -4.38
N GLY A 63 25.03 38.07 -5.44
CA GLY A 63 25.78 36.82 -5.37
C GLY A 63 25.27 35.70 -6.28
N ARG A 64 26.06 34.62 -6.39
CA ARG A 64 25.67 33.42 -7.16
C ARG A 64 24.56 32.66 -6.41
N PRO A 65 23.45 32.30 -7.07
CA PRO A 65 22.38 31.52 -6.44
C PRO A 65 22.90 30.23 -5.79
N ALA A 66 22.40 29.93 -4.60
CA ALA A 66 22.72 28.69 -3.90
C ALA A 66 22.16 27.48 -4.67
N LYS A 67 22.94 26.40 -4.70
CA LYS A 67 22.49 25.10 -5.22
C LYS A 67 21.80 24.31 -4.12
N GLU A 68 20.62 23.81 -4.42
CA GLU A 68 19.84 22.89 -3.60
C GLU A 68 19.77 21.52 -4.30
N TYR A 69 19.55 20.48 -3.50
CA TYR A 69 19.51 19.10 -3.97
C TYR A 69 18.24 18.44 -3.43
N ALA A 70 17.41 17.92 -4.34
CA ALA A 70 16.30 17.04 -4.01
C ALA A 70 16.78 15.59 -4.17
N LEU A 71 16.80 14.83 -3.08
CA LEU A 71 17.29 13.46 -3.05
C LEU A 71 16.12 12.48 -3.19
N THR A 72 16.35 11.38 -3.89
CA THR A 72 15.45 10.21 -3.78
C THR A 72 15.43 9.68 -2.35
N LEU A 73 14.38 8.94 -2.01
CA LEU A 73 14.28 8.28 -0.71
C LEU A 73 15.46 7.32 -0.48
N ASP A 74 15.91 6.61 -1.51
CA ASP A 74 16.96 5.61 -1.37
C ASP A 74 18.33 6.26 -1.15
N MET A 75 18.65 7.34 -1.88
CA MET A 75 19.85 8.14 -1.60
C MET A 75 19.82 8.73 -0.17
N ALA A 76 18.68 9.28 0.26
CA ALA A 76 18.54 9.85 1.61
C ALA A 76 18.72 8.78 2.72
N LYS A 77 18.21 7.56 2.49
CA LYS A 77 18.43 6.41 3.39
C LYS A 77 19.91 6.05 3.46
N GLU A 78 20.57 5.93 2.32
CA GLU A 78 21.98 5.54 2.25
C GLU A 78 22.85 6.57 2.98
N LEU A 79 22.65 7.87 2.70
CA LEU A 79 23.32 8.96 3.42
C LEU A 79 23.10 8.86 4.93
N SER A 80 21.86 8.67 5.38
CA SER A 80 21.54 8.51 6.80
C SER A 80 22.28 7.35 7.47
N MET A 81 22.59 6.28 6.72
CA MET A 81 23.31 5.12 7.22
C MET A 81 24.82 5.34 7.28
N VAL A 82 25.40 6.05 6.32
CA VAL A 82 26.87 6.21 6.20
C VAL A 82 27.43 7.34 7.06
N GLU A 83 26.64 8.36 7.42
CA GLU A 83 27.11 9.48 8.26
C GLU A 83 27.48 9.09 9.69
N LYS A 84 27.03 7.92 10.18
CA LYS A 84 27.37 7.40 11.53
C LYS A 84 27.09 8.37 12.68
N THR A 85 26.12 9.28 12.54
CA THR A 85 25.67 10.17 13.62
C THR A 85 24.55 9.53 14.44
N GLU A 86 24.31 10.02 15.67
CA GLU A 86 23.17 9.51 16.48
C GLU A 86 21.83 9.78 15.80
N LYS A 87 21.71 10.89 15.07
CA LYS A 87 20.55 11.19 14.21
C LYS A 87 20.45 10.26 13.01
N GLY A 88 21.58 9.93 12.37
CA GLY A 88 21.63 8.91 11.32
C GLY A 88 21.19 7.53 11.81
N LYS A 89 21.57 7.15 13.04
CA LYS A 89 21.10 5.92 13.70
C LYS A 89 19.59 5.94 13.96
N GLN A 90 19.04 7.09 14.36
CA GLN A 90 17.58 7.26 14.51
C GLN A 90 16.86 7.13 13.17
N ALA A 91 17.34 7.82 12.13
CA ALA A 91 16.80 7.71 10.77
C ALA A 91 16.86 6.28 10.24
N ARG A 92 17.99 5.58 10.41
CA ARG A 92 18.13 4.18 10.02
C ARG A 92 17.09 3.28 10.70
N ARG A 93 16.89 3.43 12.02
CA ARG A 93 15.87 2.65 12.75
C ARG A 93 14.48 2.94 12.23
N TYR A 94 14.17 4.22 12.00
CA TYR A 94 12.91 4.66 11.43
C TYR A 94 12.67 4.07 10.03
N PHE A 95 13.63 4.16 9.11
CA PHE A 95 13.49 3.58 7.77
C PHE A 95 13.31 2.06 7.80
N ILE A 96 14.06 1.34 8.64
CA ILE A 96 13.90 -0.12 8.81
C ILE A 96 12.50 -0.45 9.35
N GLU A 97 11.98 0.32 10.30
CA GLU A 97 10.64 0.13 10.84
C GLU A 97 9.57 0.38 9.77
N MET A 98 9.70 1.46 9.02
CA MET A 98 8.79 1.78 7.92
C MET A 98 8.84 0.73 6.80
N GLU A 99 10.01 0.21 6.45
CA GLU A 99 10.16 -0.89 5.49
C GLU A 99 9.54 -2.19 6.02
N LYS A 100 9.66 -2.49 7.31
CA LYS A 100 8.97 -3.62 7.93
C LYS A 100 7.45 -3.46 7.88
N ILE A 101 6.93 -2.27 8.17
CA ILE A 101 5.49 -1.97 8.08
C ILE A 101 5.01 -2.10 6.64
N ALA A 102 5.73 -1.51 5.69
CA ALA A 102 5.40 -1.57 4.26
C ALA A 102 5.48 -3.01 3.73
N THR A 103 6.48 -3.78 4.17
CA THR A 103 6.60 -5.20 3.82
C THR A 103 5.47 -5.99 4.45
N GLN A 104 5.14 -5.78 5.73
CA GLN A 104 4.01 -6.43 6.39
C GLN A 104 2.67 -6.13 5.72
N ALA A 105 2.46 -4.89 5.27
CA ALA A 105 1.28 -4.51 4.51
C ALA A 105 1.23 -5.18 3.13
N LYS A 106 2.38 -5.30 2.45
CA LYS A 106 2.49 -6.06 1.18
C LYS A 106 2.37 -7.58 1.39
N THR A 107 2.80 -8.08 2.55
CA THR A 107 2.61 -9.46 3.02
C THR A 107 1.38 -9.59 3.91
N LEU A 108 0.29 -8.85 3.63
CA LEU A 108 -1.04 -9.38 3.92
C LEU A 108 -1.08 -10.75 3.24
N PRO A 109 -1.05 -11.85 4.00
CA PRO A 109 -0.49 -13.07 3.48
C PRO A 109 -1.38 -13.55 2.35
N PHE A 110 -0.76 -13.95 1.25
CA PHE A 110 -1.38 -14.74 0.19
C PHE A 110 -2.27 -15.87 0.75
N ASN A 111 -1.98 -16.34 1.97
CA ASN A 111 -2.80 -17.29 2.72
C ASN A 111 -4.10 -16.72 3.30
N LYS A 112 -4.14 -15.49 3.84
CA LYS A 112 -5.38 -14.91 4.41
C LYS A 112 -6.42 -14.63 3.33
N ASN A 113 -6.01 -14.17 2.15
CA ASN A 113 -6.94 -13.99 1.03
C ASN A 113 -7.48 -15.35 0.54
N LYS A 114 -6.64 -16.38 0.54
CA LYS A 114 -7.05 -17.74 0.17
C LYS A 114 -7.98 -18.37 1.21
N GLU A 115 -7.71 -18.14 2.50
CA GLU A 115 -8.57 -18.53 3.62
C GLU A 115 -9.93 -17.81 3.55
N LEU A 116 -9.94 -16.49 3.34
CA LEU A 116 -11.17 -15.70 3.17
C LEU A 116 -11.95 -16.13 1.93
N GLN A 117 -11.28 -16.47 0.83
CA GLN A 117 -11.92 -17.04 -0.35
C GLN A 117 -12.56 -18.39 -0.02
N ALA A 118 -11.85 -19.29 0.66
CA ALA A 118 -12.40 -20.58 1.07
C ALA A 118 -13.62 -20.41 1.98
N GLU A 119 -13.53 -19.53 2.98
CA GLU A 119 -14.64 -19.18 3.88
C GLU A 119 -15.85 -18.62 3.11
N LEU A 120 -15.62 -17.71 2.15
CA LEU A 120 -16.67 -17.19 1.29
C LEU A 120 -17.37 -18.32 0.52
N PHE A 121 -16.61 -19.23 -0.10
CA PHE A 121 -17.19 -20.35 -0.86
C PHE A 121 -17.94 -21.33 0.04
N GLU A 122 -17.48 -21.59 1.27
CA GLU A 122 -18.23 -22.38 2.26
C GLU A 122 -19.57 -21.71 2.62
N LEU A 123 -19.56 -20.40 2.90
CA LEU A 123 -20.77 -19.65 3.21
C LEU A 123 -21.76 -19.65 2.05
N ILE A 124 -21.29 -19.45 0.83
CA ILE A 124 -22.12 -19.52 -0.38
C ILE A 124 -22.75 -20.91 -0.47
N ARG A 125 -21.95 -21.99 -0.37
CA ARG A 125 -22.44 -23.37 -0.46
C ARG A 125 -23.51 -23.68 0.60
N ASN A 126 -23.32 -23.23 1.83
CA ASN A 126 -24.26 -23.47 2.93
C ASN A 126 -25.61 -22.74 2.78
N ASN A 127 -25.67 -21.69 1.97
CA ASN A 127 -26.89 -20.88 1.82
C ASN A 127 -27.51 -20.98 0.42
N LEU A 128 -26.97 -21.81 -0.47
CA LEU A 128 -27.62 -22.15 -1.74
C LEU A 128 -28.58 -23.32 -1.56
N VAL A 129 -29.76 -23.22 -2.16
CA VAL A 129 -30.77 -24.27 -2.15
C VAL A 129 -30.79 -25.06 -3.47
N LYS A 130 -31.44 -26.23 -3.44
CA LYS A 130 -31.61 -27.07 -4.63
C LYS A 130 -32.38 -26.30 -5.70
N GLY A 131 -31.73 -26.04 -6.83
CA GLY A 131 -32.33 -25.31 -7.96
C GLY A 131 -31.60 -24.01 -8.30
N ASP A 132 -30.99 -23.37 -7.31
CA ASP A 132 -30.37 -22.04 -7.50
C ASP A 132 -29.34 -21.97 -8.61
N ILE A 133 -28.47 -22.97 -8.73
CA ILE A 133 -27.46 -23.00 -9.80
C ILE A 133 -28.12 -23.02 -11.19
N VAL A 134 -29.28 -23.66 -11.32
CA VAL A 134 -30.03 -23.69 -12.58
C VAL A 134 -30.70 -22.34 -12.85
N ASP A 135 -31.22 -21.70 -11.80
CA ASP A 135 -31.89 -20.41 -11.92
C ASP A 135 -30.88 -19.31 -12.27
N ILE A 136 -29.74 -19.26 -11.56
CA ILE A 136 -28.64 -18.34 -11.87
C ILE A 136 -28.15 -18.55 -13.30
N ALA A 137 -27.99 -19.80 -13.73
CA ALA A 137 -27.59 -20.12 -15.10
C ALA A 137 -28.55 -19.52 -16.14
N LYS A 138 -29.87 -19.63 -15.92
CA LYS A 138 -30.88 -19.07 -16.81
C LYS A 138 -30.89 -17.54 -16.77
N GLU A 139 -30.86 -16.95 -15.58
CA GLU A 139 -30.93 -15.50 -15.36
C GLU A 139 -29.72 -14.75 -15.94
N LYS A 140 -28.53 -15.34 -15.81
CA LYS A 140 -27.27 -14.74 -16.28
C LYS A 140 -26.84 -15.23 -17.66
N GLY A 141 -27.60 -16.14 -18.29
CA GLY A 141 -27.22 -16.73 -19.58
C GLY A 141 -25.92 -17.55 -19.54
N LEU A 142 -25.64 -18.20 -18.41
CA LEU A 142 -24.39 -18.93 -18.14
C LEU A 142 -24.58 -20.45 -18.22
N ASN A 143 -23.49 -21.17 -18.50
CA ASN A 143 -23.51 -22.63 -18.42
C ASN A 143 -23.48 -23.10 -16.96
N LYS A 144 -24.41 -23.99 -16.60
CA LYS A 144 -24.53 -24.62 -15.27
C LYS A 144 -23.23 -25.28 -14.80
N ASN A 145 -22.47 -25.91 -15.71
CA ASN A 145 -21.21 -26.57 -15.38
C ASN A 145 -20.11 -25.55 -15.05
N THR A 146 -20.11 -24.39 -15.68
CA THR A 146 -19.19 -23.28 -15.34
C THR A 146 -19.46 -22.78 -13.92
N LEU A 147 -20.73 -22.56 -13.56
CA LEU A 147 -21.13 -22.21 -12.20
C LEU A 147 -20.68 -23.25 -11.17
N LYS A 148 -20.88 -24.55 -11.44
CA LYS A 148 -20.39 -25.63 -10.59
C LYS A 148 -18.87 -25.64 -10.49
N SER A 149 -18.18 -25.37 -11.59
CA SER A 149 -16.72 -25.34 -11.62
C SER A 149 -16.14 -24.24 -10.75
N VAL A 150 -16.77 -23.05 -10.76
CA VAL A 150 -16.41 -21.93 -9.90
C VAL A 150 -16.70 -22.27 -8.44
N LEU A 151 -17.85 -22.89 -8.16
CA LEU A 151 -18.30 -23.19 -6.80
C LEU A 151 -17.48 -24.30 -6.10
N TYR A 152 -17.00 -25.30 -6.85
CA TYR A 152 -16.40 -26.52 -6.25
C TYR A 152 -14.94 -26.78 -6.64
N TYR A 153 -14.46 -26.27 -7.79
CA TYR A 153 -13.18 -26.70 -8.37
C TYR A 153 -12.17 -25.57 -8.55
N GLY A 154 -12.37 -24.43 -7.89
CA GLY A 154 -11.35 -23.38 -7.78
C GLY A 154 -11.11 -22.55 -9.05
N ASN A 155 -11.97 -22.68 -10.07
CA ASN A 155 -11.93 -21.82 -11.24
C ASN A 155 -12.58 -20.46 -10.90
N TYR A 156 -11.81 -19.54 -10.34
CA TYR A 156 -12.33 -18.24 -9.88
C TYR A 156 -12.79 -17.37 -11.07
N ASN A 157 -14.03 -16.89 -10.99
CA ASN A 157 -14.59 -15.90 -11.90
C ASN A 157 -15.45 -14.93 -11.08
N ASP A 158 -15.08 -13.65 -11.08
CA ASP A 158 -15.67 -12.62 -10.22
C ASP A 158 -17.19 -12.46 -10.43
N GLU A 159 -17.63 -12.38 -11.68
CA GLU A 159 -19.05 -12.22 -12.01
C GLU A 159 -19.90 -13.41 -11.52
N ILE A 160 -19.34 -14.62 -11.66
CA ILE A 160 -20.02 -15.84 -11.24
C ILE A 160 -20.05 -15.93 -9.71
N VAL A 161 -18.94 -15.63 -9.03
CA VAL A 161 -18.87 -15.62 -7.57
C VAL A 161 -19.87 -14.61 -7.01
N LYS A 162 -19.97 -13.43 -7.61
CA LYS A 162 -20.94 -12.40 -7.22
C LYS A 162 -22.38 -12.87 -7.38
N ALA A 163 -22.72 -13.48 -8.52
CA ALA A 163 -24.07 -14.01 -8.74
C ALA A 163 -24.44 -15.12 -7.73
N LEU A 164 -23.49 -16.02 -7.43
CA LEU A 164 -23.66 -17.06 -6.41
C LEU A 164 -23.84 -16.48 -5.01
N TYR A 165 -23.04 -15.45 -4.67
CA TYR A 165 -23.12 -14.75 -3.40
C TYR A 165 -24.46 -14.02 -3.21
N GLU A 166 -24.91 -13.28 -4.22
CA GLU A 166 -26.19 -12.56 -4.19
C GLU A 166 -27.36 -13.52 -3.94
N ARG A 167 -27.37 -14.67 -4.63
CA ARG A 167 -28.40 -15.69 -4.42
C ARG A 167 -28.35 -16.28 -3.01
N ALA A 168 -27.17 -16.68 -2.55
CA ALA A 168 -26.97 -17.22 -1.20
C ALA A 168 -27.41 -16.22 -0.11
N LEU A 169 -27.11 -14.93 -0.28
CA LEU A 169 -27.52 -13.87 0.63
C LEU A 169 -29.04 -13.69 0.65
N SER A 170 -29.68 -13.75 -0.52
CA SER A 170 -31.15 -13.67 -0.64
C SER A 170 -31.85 -14.79 0.12
N ASN A 171 -31.37 -16.03 -0.04
CA ASN A 171 -31.91 -17.19 0.68
C ASN A 171 -31.74 -17.05 2.21
N LYS A 172 -30.57 -16.61 2.66
CA LYS A 172 -30.29 -16.37 4.08
C LYS A 172 -31.23 -15.31 4.67
N ASN A 173 -31.45 -14.22 3.94
CA ASN A 173 -32.36 -13.16 4.36
C ASN A 173 -33.82 -13.64 4.41
N LYS A 174 -34.23 -14.45 3.43
CA LYS A 174 -35.55 -15.07 3.41
C LYS A 174 -35.77 -15.96 4.65
N LEU A 175 -34.83 -16.87 4.94
CA LEU A 175 -34.90 -17.73 6.13
C LEU A 175 -34.98 -16.91 7.42
N ARG A 176 -34.18 -15.84 7.54
CA ARG A 176 -34.24 -14.92 8.69
C ARG A 176 -35.61 -14.26 8.84
N SER A 177 -36.22 -13.84 7.74
CA SER A 177 -37.55 -13.23 7.75
C SER A 177 -38.63 -14.22 8.19
N GLU A 178 -38.58 -15.46 7.71
CA GLU A 178 -39.52 -16.53 8.08
C GLU A 178 -39.38 -16.90 9.57
N LEU A 179 -38.15 -17.02 10.09
CA LEU A 179 -37.89 -17.25 11.51
C LEU A 179 -38.46 -16.13 12.39
N GLN A 180 -38.32 -14.87 11.97
CA GLN A 180 -38.84 -13.74 12.73
C GLN A 180 -40.37 -13.77 12.81
N ILE A 181 -41.05 -14.19 11.73
CA ILE A 181 -42.50 -14.36 11.71
C ILE A 181 -42.92 -15.43 12.72
N MET A 182 -42.30 -16.61 12.69
CA MET A 182 -42.62 -17.71 13.62
C MET A 182 -42.39 -17.32 15.09
N ILE A 183 -41.30 -16.60 15.41
CA ILE A 183 -41.03 -16.11 16.76
C ILE A 183 -42.14 -15.16 17.24
N ASN A 184 -42.64 -14.29 16.36
CA ASN A 184 -43.70 -13.35 16.70
C ASN A 184 -45.05 -14.06 16.92
N GLU A 185 -45.32 -15.13 16.18
CA GLU A 185 -46.51 -15.96 16.34
C GLU A 185 -46.52 -16.73 17.66
N LEU A 186 -45.37 -17.25 18.11
CA LEU A 186 -45.23 -17.97 19.38
C LEU A 186 -45.38 -17.08 20.63
N LYS A 187 -45.29 -15.76 20.48
CA LYS A 187 -45.45 -14.79 21.58
C LYS A 187 -46.90 -14.34 21.79
N ARG A 188 -47.84 -14.84 20.98
CA ARG A 188 -49.29 -14.62 21.14
C ARG A 188 -49.91 -15.77 21.91
#